data_AF-A0A3L5TRE6-F1
#
_entry.id   AF-A0A3L5TRE6-F1
#
_cell.length_a   1.000
_cell.length_b   1.000
_cell.length_c   1.000
_cell.angle_alpha   90.00
_cell.angle_beta   90.00
_cell.angle_gamma   90.00
#
_symmetry.space_group_name_H-M   'P 1'
#
loop_
_entity.id
_entity.type
_entity.pdbx_description
1 polymer ?
#
loop_
_entity_poly.entity_id
_entity_poly.type
_entity_poly.pdbx_seq_one_letter_code
_entity_poly.pdbx_strand_id
1 'polypeptide(L)'
;LNMAGNIDQFLLMPVTRENIETKKLEQIQAMQRLEKQNQELMEFIAETEDLVLKIESDAELTFAGISGVKGHLSERCDGLETLKEKTKRIKEEKENEEREKRKQEDAERRRKEKEAAEKKRKLEEEKKRRNWKTWPPFIYQNNIQNNFKQKLCCVLFIMPNGIQMNDIVCQGSDEVNDLARCLQSNDEKIISSIITITPRDDKEIKFQMPIRVYVPIVCHDKTIVPVLKYNIKGKKWRTGQRLPEVQLDNAYGISFVGVEIPLTQLKQLQCVAVARHPRDETEVDEGGKEFEPEGDRNIKLKFPPAAFSGMTTVATVSVPWTQNDIINASKTHKELQNIKTAGSYINISCENSTNADSDLEIYNLGWEVDKSIGKRHTLNRETLSRCKRWIVNNMNPDDSDLQLDDVFESDFAEELMTKSTQGDKNRRILYELMESDDASIDTFVENLSSSQPNVADKILAVKSKVQNSR
;
A
#
# COMPACT_ATOMS: atom_id res chain seq x y z
N LEU A 1 -105.25 7.91 -42.59
CA LEU A 1 -105.89 8.68 -43.68
C LEU A 1 -104.86 8.85 -44.80
N ASN A 2 -105.08 8.18 -45.93
CA ASN A 2 -104.42 8.30 -47.26
C ASN A 2 -102.91 8.04 -47.33
N MET A 3 -102.30 7.43 -48.36
CA MET A 3 -102.70 6.78 -49.62
C MET A 3 -101.38 6.12 -50.13
N ALA A 4 -101.37 4.85 -50.56
CA ALA A 4 -101.28 4.41 -51.96
C ALA A 4 -99.98 4.78 -52.75
N GLY A 5 -99.45 3.79 -53.49
CA GLY A 5 -98.62 3.98 -54.69
C GLY A 5 -97.18 3.47 -54.55
N ASN A 6 -96.86 2.26 -55.01
CA ASN A 6 -96.35 1.88 -56.36
C ASN A 6 -94.86 1.52 -56.24
N ILE A 7 -94.39 0.27 -56.31
CA ILE A 7 -94.62 -0.77 -57.34
C ILE A 7 -94.57 -0.16 -58.74
N ASP A 8 -93.36 -0.06 -59.27
CA ASP A 8 -92.92 -0.68 -60.53
C ASP A 8 -91.91 0.22 -61.22
N GLN A 9 -90.66 -0.22 -61.21
CA GLN A 9 -89.92 -0.38 -62.45
C GLN A 9 -88.75 -1.34 -62.22
N PHE A 10 -89.09 -2.62 -62.40
CA PHE A 10 -88.21 -3.58 -63.04
C PHE A 10 -87.56 -2.94 -64.27
N LEU A 11 -86.28 -2.65 -64.19
CA LEU A 11 -85.42 -2.60 -65.36
C LEU A 11 -84.39 -3.72 -65.22
N LEU A 12 -84.84 -4.86 -65.75
CA LEU A 12 -84.06 -5.99 -66.22
C LEU A 12 -82.73 -5.51 -66.84
N MET A 13 -81.65 -5.63 -66.08
CA MET A 13 -80.34 -5.81 -66.71
C MET A 13 -80.27 -7.24 -67.25
N PRO A 14 -79.82 -7.42 -68.50
CA PRO A 14 -79.77 -8.74 -69.14
C PRO A 14 -78.82 -9.61 -68.34
N VAL A 15 -79.35 -10.68 -67.76
CA VAL A 15 -78.51 -11.76 -67.27
C VAL A 15 -77.92 -12.41 -68.53
N THR A 16 -76.71 -12.00 -68.89
CA THR A 16 -75.97 -12.59 -70.00
C THR A 16 -75.80 -14.08 -69.73
N ARG A 17 -75.80 -14.90 -70.79
CA ARG A 17 -75.68 -16.37 -70.68
C ARG A 17 -74.44 -16.76 -69.85
N GLU A 18 -73.36 -15.99 -69.98
CA GLU A 18 -72.15 -16.06 -69.15
C GLU A 18 -72.41 -15.88 -67.65
N ASN A 19 -73.29 -14.97 -67.24
CA ASN A 19 -73.61 -14.72 -65.81
C ASN A 19 -74.44 -15.82 -65.16
N ILE A 20 -75.19 -16.60 -65.96
CA ILE A 20 -75.90 -17.81 -65.48
C ILE A 20 -74.93 -18.99 -65.43
N GLU A 21 -74.04 -19.11 -66.41
CA GLU A 21 -73.03 -20.16 -66.44
C GLU A 21 -72.00 -20.01 -65.32
N THR A 22 -71.53 -18.79 -65.03
CA THR A 22 -70.65 -18.51 -63.88
C THR A 22 -71.33 -18.80 -62.56
N LYS A 23 -72.57 -18.34 -62.34
CA LYS A 23 -73.32 -18.66 -61.11
C LYS A 23 -73.58 -20.15 -60.95
N LYS A 24 -73.91 -20.88 -62.03
CA LYS A 24 -74.04 -22.35 -61.99
C LYS A 24 -72.71 -23.01 -61.66
N LEU A 25 -71.60 -22.54 -62.23
CA LEU A 25 -70.26 -23.05 -61.94
C LEU A 25 -69.87 -22.80 -60.47
N GLU A 26 -70.14 -21.62 -59.94
CA GLU A 26 -69.95 -21.29 -58.52
C GLU A 26 -70.81 -22.17 -57.62
N GLN A 27 -72.07 -22.42 -58.01
CA GLN A 27 -72.98 -23.26 -57.24
C GLN A 27 -72.55 -24.74 -57.28
N ILE A 28 -72.06 -25.23 -58.42
CA ILE A 28 -71.47 -26.58 -58.54
C ILE A 28 -70.20 -26.70 -57.71
N GLN A 29 -69.30 -25.70 -57.76
CA GLN A 29 -68.08 -25.69 -56.95
C GLN A 29 -68.40 -25.62 -55.45
N ALA A 30 -69.42 -24.85 -55.05
CA ALA A 30 -69.89 -24.81 -53.67
C ALA A 30 -70.48 -26.15 -53.23
N MET A 31 -71.24 -26.82 -54.11
CA MET A 31 -71.81 -28.14 -53.85
C MET A 31 -70.71 -29.20 -53.72
N GLN A 32 -69.69 -29.18 -54.59
CA GLN A 32 -68.53 -30.06 -54.50
C GLN A 32 -67.70 -29.83 -53.24
N ARG A 33 -67.56 -28.58 -52.78
CA ARG A 33 -66.90 -28.27 -51.50
C ARG A 33 -67.70 -28.80 -50.31
N LEU A 34 -69.01 -28.63 -50.33
CA LEU A 34 -69.91 -29.15 -49.29
C LEU A 34 -69.90 -30.68 -49.27
N GLU A 35 -69.89 -31.32 -50.44
CA GLU A 35 -69.81 -32.78 -50.57
C GLU A 35 -68.49 -33.31 -50.02
N LYS A 36 -67.37 -32.65 -50.34
CA LYS A 36 -66.06 -32.97 -49.77
C LYS A 36 -66.03 -32.80 -48.24
N GLN A 37 -66.58 -31.71 -47.72
CA GLN A 37 -66.70 -31.47 -46.28
C GLN A 37 -67.58 -32.51 -45.57
N ASN A 38 -68.67 -32.93 -46.23
CA ASN A 38 -69.52 -34.00 -45.71
C ASN A 38 -68.80 -35.36 -45.72
N GLN A 39 -67.99 -35.63 -46.73
CA GLN A 39 -67.18 -36.86 -46.79
C GLN A 39 -66.11 -36.88 -45.69
N GLU A 40 -65.37 -35.79 -45.52
CA GLU A 40 -64.37 -35.63 -44.44
C GLU A 40 -65.03 -35.73 -43.05
N LEU A 41 -66.25 -35.20 -42.88
CA LEU A 41 -67.02 -35.34 -41.63
C LEU A 41 -67.44 -36.78 -41.38
N MET A 42 -67.87 -37.51 -42.40
CA MET A 42 -68.26 -38.92 -42.27
C MET A 42 -67.06 -39.81 -41.92
N GLU A 43 -65.89 -39.55 -42.51
CA GLU A 43 -64.64 -40.24 -42.15
C GLU A 43 -64.26 -39.98 -40.69
N PHE A 44 -64.32 -38.73 -40.23
CA PHE A 44 -64.07 -38.38 -38.82
C PHE A 44 -65.06 -39.04 -37.85
N ILE A 45 -66.35 -39.11 -38.20
CA ILE A 45 -67.36 -39.79 -37.39
C ILE A 45 -67.05 -41.28 -37.30
N ALA A 46 -66.72 -41.94 -38.42
CA ALA A 46 -66.39 -43.36 -38.44
C ALA A 46 -65.12 -43.67 -37.61
N GLU A 47 -64.07 -42.84 -37.70
CA GLU A 47 -62.86 -42.96 -36.88
C GLU A 47 -63.16 -42.80 -35.38
N THR A 48 -64.08 -41.88 -35.04
CA THR A 48 -64.48 -41.63 -33.65
C THR A 48 -65.33 -42.79 -33.12
N GLU A 49 -66.25 -43.32 -33.91
CA GLU A 49 -67.09 -44.47 -33.55
C GLU A 49 -66.26 -45.74 -33.35
N ASP A 50 -65.27 -46.01 -34.20
CA ASP A 50 -64.32 -47.12 -34.03
C ASP A 50 -63.49 -46.96 -32.73
N LEU A 51 -63.12 -45.73 -32.37
CA LEU A 51 -62.43 -45.45 -31.10
C LEU A 51 -63.33 -45.70 -29.88
N VAL A 52 -64.61 -45.29 -29.96
CA VAL A 52 -65.62 -45.51 -28.91
C VAL A 52 -65.91 -47.01 -28.73
N LEU A 53 -66.06 -47.77 -29.82
CA LEU A 53 -66.25 -49.22 -29.77
C LEU A 53 -65.05 -49.94 -29.14
N LYS A 54 -63.82 -49.46 -29.40
CA LYS A 54 -62.60 -49.99 -28.75
C LYS A 54 -62.55 -49.67 -27.25
N ILE A 55 -63.07 -48.52 -26.83
CA ILE A 55 -63.23 -48.15 -25.41
C ILE A 55 -64.28 -49.03 -24.72
N GLU A 56 -65.41 -49.28 -25.38
CA GLU A 56 -66.52 -50.06 -24.82
C GLU A 56 -66.23 -51.57 -24.75
N SER A 57 -65.26 -52.07 -25.52
CA SER A 57 -64.88 -53.49 -25.56
C SER A 57 -63.64 -53.86 -24.73
N ASP A 58 -63.14 -52.95 -23.88
CA ASP A 58 -61.92 -53.09 -23.05
C ASP A 58 -60.65 -53.47 -23.87
N ALA A 59 -60.64 -53.15 -25.17
CA ALA A 59 -59.46 -53.33 -26.03
C ALA A 59 -58.44 -52.20 -25.76
N GLU A 60 -57.12 -52.53 -25.80
CA GLU A 60 -56.06 -51.55 -25.54
C GLU A 60 -56.13 -50.36 -26.52
N LEU A 61 -56.46 -49.17 -25.99
CA LEU A 61 -56.37 -47.90 -26.70
C LEU A 61 -54.90 -47.57 -26.97
N THR A 62 -54.50 -47.53 -28.25
CA THR A 62 -53.17 -47.05 -28.61
C THR A 62 -53.12 -45.53 -28.60
N PHE A 63 -52.02 -44.97 -28.10
CA PHE A 63 -51.76 -43.52 -28.11
C PHE A 63 -51.85 -42.91 -29.52
N ALA A 64 -51.54 -43.69 -30.55
CA ALA A 64 -51.67 -43.31 -31.95
C ALA A 64 -53.13 -43.01 -32.36
N GLY A 65 -54.10 -43.83 -31.91
CA GLY A 65 -55.52 -43.60 -32.21
C GLY A 65 -56.07 -42.32 -31.58
N ILE A 66 -55.71 -42.06 -30.32
CA ILE A 66 -56.09 -40.82 -29.61
C ILE A 66 -55.42 -39.59 -30.25
N SER A 67 -54.14 -39.71 -30.63
CA SER A 67 -53.39 -38.63 -31.27
C SER A 67 -53.92 -38.31 -32.68
N GLY A 68 -54.42 -39.31 -33.43
CA GLY A 68 -55.04 -39.11 -34.73
C GLY A 68 -56.31 -38.26 -34.66
N VAL A 69 -57.25 -38.65 -33.78
CA VAL A 69 -58.49 -37.89 -33.54
C VAL A 69 -58.19 -36.47 -33.04
N LYS A 70 -57.21 -36.30 -32.14
CA LYS A 70 -56.78 -34.99 -31.66
C LYS A 70 -56.18 -34.11 -32.78
N GLY A 71 -55.42 -34.71 -33.70
CA GLY A 71 -54.86 -34.03 -34.87
C GLY A 71 -55.95 -33.49 -35.80
N HIS A 72 -56.89 -34.36 -36.18
CA HIS A 72 -58.04 -33.97 -37.02
C HIS A 72 -58.91 -32.88 -36.35
N LEU A 73 -59.07 -32.92 -35.02
CA LEU A 73 -59.78 -31.87 -34.26
C LEU A 73 -59.04 -30.52 -34.29
N SER A 74 -57.72 -30.53 -34.13
CA SER A 74 -56.90 -29.32 -34.16
C SER A 74 -56.95 -28.65 -35.53
N GLU A 75 -56.78 -29.41 -36.61
CA GLU A 75 -56.85 -28.89 -37.98
C GLU A 75 -58.23 -28.31 -38.30
N ARG A 76 -59.30 -28.93 -37.79
CA ARG A 76 -60.66 -28.43 -37.96
C ARG A 76 -60.92 -27.14 -37.16
N CYS A 77 -60.39 -27.03 -35.94
CA CYS A 77 -60.43 -25.79 -35.16
C CYS A 77 -59.65 -24.67 -35.86
N ASP A 78 -58.47 -24.97 -36.40
CA ASP A 78 -57.63 -24.02 -37.14
C ASP A 78 -58.28 -23.57 -38.46
N GLY A 79 -59.09 -24.42 -39.09
CA GLY A 79 -59.87 -24.11 -40.28
C GLY A 79 -61.10 -23.22 -40.03
N LEU A 80 -61.55 -23.08 -38.78
CA LEU A 80 -62.73 -22.29 -38.38
C LEU A 80 -62.37 -20.88 -37.87
N GLU A 81 -61.11 -20.61 -37.52
CA GLU A 81 -60.65 -19.29 -37.05
C GLU A 81 -60.58 -18.27 -38.20
N THR A 82 -61.10 -17.06 -37.97
CA THR A 82 -61.01 -15.97 -38.97
C THR A 82 -59.63 -15.30 -38.94
N LEU A 83 -59.15 -14.82 -40.10
CA LEU A 83 -57.85 -14.11 -40.25
C LEU A 83 -57.61 -12.96 -39.25
N LYS A 84 -58.67 -12.37 -38.70
CA LYS A 84 -58.61 -11.31 -37.67
C LYS A 84 -58.27 -11.84 -36.27
N GLU A 85 -58.69 -13.06 -35.93
CA GLU A 85 -58.39 -13.68 -34.63
C GLU A 85 -56.93 -14.17 -34.59
N LYS A 86 -56.46 -14.74 -35.70
CA LYS A 86 -55.07 -15.21 -35.84
C LYS A 86 -54.06 -14.05 -35.71
N THR A 87 -54.35 -12.90 -36.29
CA THR A 87 -53.48 -11.70 -36.20
C THR A 87 -53.49 -11.08 -34.81
N LYS A 88 -54.63 -11.09 -34.11
CA LYS A 88 -54.74 -10.60 -32.73
C LYS A 88 -53.94 -11.47 -31.75
N ARG A 89 -54.06 -12.79 -31.86
CA ARG A 89 -53.33 -13.76 -31.01
C ARG A 89 -51.82 -13.66 -31.18
N ILE A 90 -51.32 -13.57 -32.43
CA ILE A 90 -49.88 -13.40 -32.71
C ILE A 90 -49.34 -12.08 -32.12
N LYS A 91 -50.13 -11.00 -32.14
CA LYS A 91 -49.72 -9.71 -31.57
C LYS A 91 -49.68 -9.74 -30.04
N GLU A 92 -50.68 -10.34 -29.40
CA GLU A 92 -50.73 -10.53 -27.95
C GLU A 92 -49.59 -11.45 -27.46
N GLU A 93 -49.26 -12.50 -28.21
CA GLU A 93 -48.17 -13.42 -27.88
C GLU A 93 -46.80 -12.72 -27.96
N LYS A 94 -46.56 -11.91 -29.01
CA LYS A 94 -45.33 -11.09 -29.13
C LYS A 94 -45.21 -10.03 -28.04
N GLU A 95 -46.30 -9.34 -27.70
CA GLU A 95 -46.29 -8.35 -26.60
C GLU A 95 -46.02 -9.03 -25.25
N ASN A 96 -46.52 -10.24 -25.04
CA ASN A 96 -46.29 -10.99 -23.82
C ASN A 96 -44.85 -11.54 -23.75
N GLU A 97 -44.29 -12.03 -24.85
CA GLU A 97 -42.88 -12.44 -24.94
C GLU A 97 -41.92 -11.26 -24.67
N GLU A 98 -42.18 -10.09 -25.25
CA GLU A 98 -41.35 -8.90 -25.02
C GLU A 98 -41.46 -8.42 -23.57
N ARG A 99 -42.65 -8.50 -22.98
CA ARG A 99 -42.87 -8.14 -21.57
C ARG A 99 -42.18 -9.10 -20.62
N GLU A 100 -42.21 -10.40 -20.88
CA GLU A 100 -41.49 -11.41 -20.09
C GLU A 100 -39.98 -11.28 -20.26
N LYS A 101 -39.48 -10.99 -21.46
CA LYS A 101 -38.06 -10.73 -21.69
C LYS A 101 -37.55 -9.52 -20.92
N ARG A 102 -38.30 -8.41 -20.90
CA ARG A 102 -37.98 -7.23 -20.08
C ARG A 102 -38.02 -7.54 -18.58
N LYS A 103 -38.97 -8.36 -18.10
CA LYS A 103 -39.01 -8.81 -16.71
C LYS A 103 -37.81 -9.68 -16.35
N GLN A 104 -37.38 -10.58 -17.25
CA GLN A 104 -36.20 -11.42 -17.04
C GLN A 104 -34.91 -10.58 -17.02
N GLU A 105 -34.75 -9.63 -17.93
CA GLU A 105 -33.59 -8.73 -17.96
C GLU A 105 -33.51 -7.83 -16.71
N ASP A 106 -34.64 -7.28 -16.24
CA ASP A 106 -34.68 -6.51 -14.99
C ASP A 106 -34.44 -7.39 -13.75
N ALA A 107 -34.93 -8.63 -13.73
CA ALA A 107 -34.67 -9.58 -12.66
C ALA A 107 -33.19 -10.01 -12.62
N GLU A 108 -32.57 -10.22 -13.78
CA GLU A 108 -31.16 -10.55 -13.91
C GLU A 108 -30.28 -9.35 -13.53
N ARG A 109 -30.63 -8.12 -13.94
CA ARG A 109 -29.93 -6.90 -13.52
C ARG A 109 -30.00 -6.73 -12.01
N ARG A 110 -31.18 -6.88 -11.40
CA ARG A 110 -31.35 -6.82 -9.93
C ARG A 110 -30.57 -7.91 -9.21
N ARG A 111 -30.46 -9.11 -9.78
CA ARG A 111 -29.63 -10.20 -9.21
C ARG A 111 -28.15 -9.87 -9.27
N LYS A 112 -27.64 -9.40 -10.42
CA LYS A 112 -26.24 -8.98 -10.59
C LYS A 112 -25.89 -7.81 -9.68
N GLU A 113 -26.78 -6.82 -9.52
CA GLU A 113 -26.60 -5.70 -8.59
C GLU A 113 -26.55 -6.17 -7.13
N LYS A 114 -27.42 -7.09 -6.72
CA LYS A 114 -27.39 -7.68 -5.36
C LYS A 114 -26.11 -8.47 -5.12
N GLU A 115 -25.68 -9.30 -6.07
CA GLU A 115 -24.43 -10.08 -5.96
C GLU A 115 -23.20 -9.16 -5.94
N ALA A 116 -23.18 -8.08 -6.73
CA ALA A 116 -22.10 -7.09 -6.72
C ALA A 116 -22.08 -6.28 -5.41
N ALA A 117 -23.25 -5.87 -4.91
CA ALA A 117 -23.35 -5.18 -3.62
C ALA A 117 -22.95 -6.09 -2.46
N GLU A 118 -23.32 -7.36 -2.48
CA GLU A 118 -22.91 -8.33 -1.46
C GLU A 118 -21.41 -8.63 -1.53
N LYS A 119 -20.84 -8.78 -2.74
CA LYS A 119 -19.38 -8.91 -2.91
C LYS A 119 -18.65 -7.68 -2.40
N LYS A 120 -19.15 -6.47 -2.71
CA LYS A 120 -18.56 -5.22 -2.24
C LYS A 120 -18.64 -5.11 -0.71
N ARG A 121 -19.78 -5.48 -0.10
CA ARG A 121 -19.95 -5.50 1.35
C ARG A 121 -18.98 -6.48 2.01
N LYS A 122 -18.88 -7.71 1.50
CA LYS A 122 -17.92 -8.73 1.98
C LYS A 122 -16.48 -8.24 1.87
N LEU A 123 -16.12 -7.58 0.77
CA LEU A 123 -14.77 -7.05 0.55
C LEU A 123 -14.46 -5.86 1.48
N GLU A 124 -15.42 -4.96 1.72
CA GLU A 124 -15.27 -3.86 2.67
C GLU A 124 -15.21 -4.36 4.11
N GLU A 125 -16.05 -5.32 4.50
CA GLU A 125 -15.99 -5.99 5.81
C GLU A 125 -14.65 -6.71 6.00
N GLU A 126 -14.14 -7.39 4.97
CA GLU A 126 -12.84 -8.05 5.03
C GLU A 126 -11.69 -7.04 5.15
N LYS A 127 -11.73 -5.93 4.39
CA LYS A 127 -10.76 -4.84 4.54
C LYS A 127 -10.78 -4.22 5.93
N LYS A 128 -11.98 -3.96 6.49
CA LYS A 128 -12.14 -3.46 7.86
C LYS A 128 -11.60 -4.45 8.89
N ARG A 129 -11.85 -5.74 8.70
CA ARG A 129 -11.38 -6.81 9.57
C ARG A 129 -9.86 -6.97 9.53
N ARG A 130 -9.21 -6.74 8.39
CA ARG A 130 -7.75 -6.79 8.25
C ARG A 130 -7.04 -5.50 8.66
N ASN A 131 -7.78 -4.40 8.86
CA ASN A 131 -7.22 -3.13 9.32
C ASN A 131 -6.90 -3.19 10.81
N TRP A 132 -5.62 -3.25 11.15
CA TRP A 132 -5.17 -3.38 12.55
C TRP A 132 -5.55 -2.22 13.46
N LYS A 133 -5.78 -1.02 12.91
CA LYS A 133 -6.20 0.16 13.69
C LYS A 133 -7.58 -0.01 14.31
N THR A 134 -8.38 -0.96 13.82
CA THR A 134 -9.72 -1.26 14.37
C THR A 134 -9.71 -2.40 15.39
N TRP A 135 -8.56 -3.07 15.58
CA TRP A 135 -8.46 -4.18 16.51
C TRP A 135 -8.35 -3.65 17.94
N PRO A 136 -9.07 -4.26 18.91
CA PRO A 136 -8.92 -3.90 20.31
C PRO A 136 -7.48 -4.20 20.78
N PRO A 137 -6.81 -3.25 21.46
CA PRO A 137 -5.47 -3.48 21.97
C PRO A 137 -5.50 -4.46 23.15
N PHE A 138 -4.55 -5.41 23.17
CA PHE A 138 -4.30 -6.23 24.34
C PHE A 138 -3.22 -5.55 25.18
N ILE A 139 -3.61 -5.07 26.35
CA ILE A 139 -2.75 -4.25 27.21
C ILE A 139 -2.27 -5.10 28.37
N TYR A 140 -0.95 -5.36 28.41
CA TYR A 140 -0.33 -6.14 29.47
C TYR A 140 0.37 -5.20 30.45
N GLN A 141 0.11 -5.40 31.74
CA GLN A 141 0.76 -4.67 32.83
C GLN A 141 1.88 -5.51 33.43
N ASN A 142 2.90 -4.85 33.98
CA ASN A 142 3.94 -5.53 34.73
C ASN A 142 3.44 -5.87 36.14
N ASN A 143 3.60 -7.13 36.53
CA ASN A 143 3.32 -7.59 37.89
C ASN A 143 4.51 -7.37 38.84
N ILE A 144 5.65 -6.91 38.32
CA ILE A 144 6.92 -6.74 39.04
C ILE A 144 7.42 -5.31 38.81
N GLN A 145 7.94 -4.65 39.84
CA GLN A 145 8.66 -3.37 39.66
C GLN A 145 9.90 -3.63 38.79
N ASN A 146 9.90 -3.10 37.57
CA ASN A 146 11.05 -3.18 36.67
C ASN A 146 12.00 -1.99 36.90
N ASN A 147 13.26 -2.14 36.50
CA ASN A 147 14.31 -1.12 36.57
C ASN A 147 13.94 0.15 35.79
N PHE A 148 13.06 0.00 34.78
CA PHE A 148 12.54 1.10 33.97
C PHE A 148 11.32 1.80 34.60
N LYS A 149 10.84 1.37 35.77
CA LYS A 149 9.70 1.93 36.53
C LYS A 149 8.41 2.09 35.74
N GLN A 150 8.19 1.25 34.74
CA GLN A 150 7.02 1.27 33.87
C GLN A 150 5.97 0.26 34.36
N LYS A 151 4.76 0.75 34.65
CA LYS A 151 3.60 -0.10 35.02
C LYS A 151 3.11 -0.96 33.85
N LEU A 152 3.38 -0.53 32.62
CA LEU A 152 3.01 -1.25 31.41
C LEU A 152 4.13 -2.18 30.95
N CYS A 153 3.76 -3.38 30.53
CA CYS A 153 4.68 -4.37 29.95
C CYS A 153 4.77 -4.19 28.43
N CYS A 154 3.66 -4.36 27.73
CA CYS A 154 3.55 -4.13 26.29
C CYS A 154 2.09 -4.00 25.84
N VAL A 155 1.88 -3.52 24.63
CA VAL A 155 0.58 -3.54 23.94
C VAL A 155 0.69 -4.38 22.67
N LEU A 156 -0.24 -5.31 22.50
CA LEU A 156 -0.33 -6.16 21.32
C LEU A 156 -1.58 -5.82 20.50
N PHE A 157 -1.43 -5.73 19.18
CA PHE A 157 -2.56 -5.76 18.25
C PHE A 157 -2.53 -7.08 17.49
N ILE A 158 -3.58 -7.87 17.71
CA ILE A 158 -3.74 -9.21 17.16
C ILE A 158 -5.11 -9.27 16.49
N MET A 159 -5.17 -9.89 15.31
CA MET A 159 -6.42 -10.06 14.58
C MET A 159 -7.44 -10.83 15.45
N PRO A 160 -8.66 -10.34 15.65
CA PRO A 160 -9.69 -11.05 16.41
C PRO A 160 -10.12 -12.33 15.66
N ASN A 161 -9.56 -13.47 16.06
CA ASN A 161 -9.84 -14.78 15.46
C ASN A 161 -10.06 -15.87 16.53
N GLY A 162 -10.61 -15.49 17.69
CA GLY A 162 -10.81 -16.39 18.83
C GLY A 162 -9.64 -16.40 19.84
N ILE A 163 -8.59 -15.63 19.57
CA ILE A 163 -7.53 -15.34 20.54
C ILE A 163 -8.06 -14.28 21.52
N GLN A 164 -7.98 -14.57 22.81
CA GLN A 164 -8.33 -13.65 23.89
C GLN A 164 -7.06 -13.16 24.60
N MET A 165 -7.15 -12.03 25.31
CA MET A 165 -6.02 -11.46 26.05
C MET A 165 -5.43 -12.44 27.08
N ASN A 166 -6.28 -13.26 27.71
CA ASN A 166 -5.88 -14.27 28.69
C ASN A 166 -5.15 -15.48 28.08
N ASP A 167 -5.20 -15.66 26.76
CA ASP A 167 -4.49 -16.76 26.08
C ASP A 167 -2.98 -16.49 25.97
N ILE A 168 -2.54 -15.26 26.22
CA ILE A 168 -1.15 -14.83 26.07
C ILE A 168 -0.64 -14.32 27.40
N VAL A 169 0.62 -14.63 27.69
CA VAL A 169 1.36 -14.15 28.85
C VAL A 169 2.49 -13.26 28.35
N CYS A 170 2.58 -12.05 28.90
CA CYS A 170 3.69 -11.12 28.67
C CYS A 170 4.41 -10.86 30.00
N GLN A 171 5.72 -11.07 30.02
CA GLN A 171 6.57 -10.89 31.20
C GLN A 171 7.79 -10.03 30.87
N GLY A 172 8.01 -8.99 31.67
CA GLY A 172 9.22 -8.17 31.59
C GLY A 172 10.37 -8.76 32.43
N SER A 173 11.58 -8.74 31.89
CA SER A 173 12.82 -9.08 32.59
C SER A 173 13.88 -7.99 32.37
N ASP A 174 14.64 -7.70 33.42
CA ASP A 174 15.77 -6.77 33.40
C ASP A 174 17.09 -7.46 33.80
N GLU A 175 17.17 -8.79 33.63
CA GLU A 175 18.38 -9.55 33.94
C GLU A 175 19.55 -9.09 33.07
N VAL A 176 20.66 -8.69 33.72
CA VAL A 176 21.84 -8.10 33.06
C VAL A 176 22.41 -9.00 31.96
N ASN A 177 22.43 -10.31 32.18
CA ASN A 177 22.94 -11.28 31.21
C ASN A 177 22.07 -11.38 29.96
N ASP A 178 20.75 -11.29 30.11
CA ASP A 178 19.83 -11.33 28.97
C ASP A 178 19.87 -10.02 28.19
N LEU A 179 19.94 -8.90 28.91
CA LEU A 179 20.13 -7.57 28.33
C LEU A 179 21.39 -7.51 27.45
N ALA A 180 22.52 -8.03 27.93
CA ALA A 180 23.76 -8.07 27.16
C ALA A 180 23.65 -8.88 25.86
N ARG A 181 22.86 -9.96 25.82
CA ARG A 181 22.66 -10.80 24.63
C ARG A 181 21.84 -10.12 23.52
N CYS A 182 21.11 -9.05 23.85
CA CYS A 182 20.26 -8.31 22.92
C CYS A 182 21.02 -7.25 22.11
N LEU A 183 22.15 -6.78 22.65
CA LEU A 183 22.98 -5.77 22.04
C LEU A 183 23.76 -6.39 20.89
N GLN A 184 23.61 -5.82 19.70
CA GLN A 184 24.35 -6.27 18.50
C GLN A 184 25.57 -5.40 18.21
N SER A 185 25.63 -4.23 18.84
CA SER A 185 26.72 -3.28 18.64
C SER A 185 26.88 -2.41 19.89
N ASN A 186 28.08 -1.87 20.05
CA ASN A 186 28.44 -1.02 21.18
C ASN A 186 27.80 0.37 21.13
N ASP A 187 27.18 0.76 20.00
CA ASP A 187 26.43 2.02 19.84
C ASP A 187 24.99 1.94 20.39
N GLU A 188 24.54 0.76 20.83
CA GLU A 188 23.19 0.53 21.31
C GLU A 188 23.10 0.63 22.84
N LYS A 189 22.05 1.29 23.32
CA LYS A 189 21.70 1.38 24.74
C LYS A 189 20.31 0.83 24.96
N ILE A 190 20.12 -0.02 25.96
CA ILE A 190 18.80 -0.58 26.25
C ILE A 190 17.95 0.47 26.96
N ILE A 191 16.72 0.65 26.48
CA ILE A 191 15.77 1.68 26.95
C ILE A 191 14.42 1.09 27.38
N SER A 192 14.29 -0.24 27.43
CA SER A 192 13.15 -0.97 27.98
C SER A 192 13.57 -2.31 28.58
N SER A 193 12.68 -2.92 29.38
CA SER A 193 12.79 -4.33 29.75
C SER A 193 12.75 -5.24 28.52
N ILE A 194 13.28 -6.46 28.65
CA ILE A 194 13.02 -7.54 27.69
C ILE A 194 11.64 -8.08 27.98
N ILE A 195 10.76 -8.05 26.98
CA ILE A 195 9.40 -8.55 27.07
C ILE A 195 9.35 -9.94 26.44
N THR A 196 9.05 -10.95 27.23
CA THR A 196 8.81 -12.32 26.76
C THR A 196 7.31 -12.55 26.61
N ILE A 197 6.90 -12.94 25.41
CA ILE A 197 5.51 -13.18 24.99
C ILE A 197 5.37 -14.68 24.66
N THR A 198 4.49 -15.36 25.39
CA THR A 198 4.27 -16.82 25.30
C THR A 198 2.77 -17.15 25.36
N PRO A 199 2.33 -18.29 24.82
CA PRO A 199 0.97 -18.76 25.04
C PRO A 199 0.79 -19.17 26.52
N ARG A 200 -0.41 -18.95 27.05
CA ARG A 200 -0.81 -19.48 28.36
C ARG A 200 -1.19 -20.96 28.22
N ASP A 201 -0.85 -21.75 29.23
CA ASP A 201 -1.23 -23.18 29.34
C ASP A 201 -0.85 -24.02 28.11
N ASP A 202 0.28 -23.68 27.46
CA ASP A 202 0.77 -24.32 26.23
C ASP A 202 -0.23 -24.34 25.06
N LYS A 203 -1.21 -23.42 25.06
CA LYS A 203 -2.22 -23.30 24.00
C LYS A 203 -1.56 -23.03 22.65
N GLU A 204 -1.98 -23.77 21.62
CA GLU A 204 -1.49 -23.52 20.27
C GLU A 204 -2.15 -22.26 19.68
N ILE A 205 -1.38 -21.17 19.57
CA ILE A 205 -1.84 -19.90 19.00
C ILE A 205 -1.26 -19.71 17.60
N LYS A 206 -2.14 -19.67 16.59
CA LYS A 206 -1.80 -19.42 15.19
C LYS A 206 -2.32 -18.06 14.75
N PHE A 207 -1.45 -17.30 14.08
CA PHE A 207 -1.77 -15.98 13.57
C PHE A 207 -2.00 -16.03 12.06
N GLN A 208 -3.09 -15.43 11.61
CA GLN A 208 -3.40 -15.26 10.18
C GLN A 208 -2.75 -14.01 9.59
N MET A 209 -2.36 -13.06 10.45
CA MET A 209 -1.77 -11.77 10.12
C MET A 209 -0.57 -11.53 11.03
N PRO A 210 0.44 -10.76 10.60
CA PRO A 210 1.52 -10.31 11.47
C PRO A 210 0.98 -9.63 12.73
N ILE A 211 1.61 -9.91 13.87
CA ILE A 211 1.29 -9.26 15.13
C ILE A 211 2.01 -7.92 15.19
N ARG A 212 1.42 -6.95 15.89
CA ARG A 212 2.09 -5.67 16.16
C ARG A 212 2.33 -5.56 17.65
N VAL A 213 3.57 -5.26 18.00
CA VAL A 213 4.03 -5.18 19.39
C VAL A 213 4.51 -3.77 19.65
N TYR A 214 3.96 -3.13 20.69
CA TYR A 214 4.41 -1.84 21.19
C TYR A 214 5.02 -2.03 22.57
N VAL A 215 6.26 -1.57 22.73
CA VAL A 215 7.00 -1.65 23.99
C VAL A 215 7.21 -0.23 24.53
N PRO A 216 6.89 0.02 25.81
CA PRO A 216 7.12 1.30 26.44
C PRO A 216 8.62 1.59 26.58
N ILE A 217 9.02 2.84 26.42
CA ILE A 217 10.44 3.25 26.42
C ILE A 217 10.74 4.37 27.40
N VAL A 218 11.96 4.37 27.92
CA VAL A 218 12.54 5.47 28.70
C VAL A 218 13.63 6.11 27.86
N CYS A 219 13.26 6.94 26.89
CA CYS A 219 14.22 7.66 26.05
C CYS A 219 13.90 9.15 26.05
N HIS A 220 14.85 9.96 26.51
CA HIS A 220 14.71 11.43 26.60
C HIS A 220 15.67 12.19 25.69
N ASP A 221 16.65 11.49 25.09
CA ASP A 221 17.60 12.10 24.19
C ASP A 221 17.05 12.10 22.76
N LYS A 222 16.97 13.29 22.15
CA LYS A 222 16.46 13.49 20.78
C LYS A 222 17.48 13.10 19.72
N THR A 223 18.74 12.91 20.09
CA THR A 223 19.84 12.58 19.16
C THR A 223 19.92 11.08 18.84
N ILE A 224 19.18 10.26 19.59
CA ILE A 224 19.11 8.81 19.42
C ILE A 224 17.70 8.40 19.04
N VAL A 225 17.59 7.40 18.18
CA VAL A 225 16.33 6.85 17.72
C VAL A 225 16.01 5.54 18.45
N PRO A 226 14.79 5.39 18.98
CA PRO A 226 14.36 4.13 19.59
C PRO A 226 14.04 3.11 18.49
N VAL A 227 14.55 1.90 18.67
CA VAL A 227 14.42 0.77 17.77
C VAL A 227 14.00 -0.45 18.56
N LEU A 228 12.96 -1.14 18.09
CA LEU A 228 12.50 -2.37 18.73
C LEU A 228 13.12 -3.58 18.03
N LYS A 229 13.84 -4.37 18.82
CA LYS A 229 14.40 -5.65 18.41
C LYS A 229 13.51 -6.77 18.88
N TYR A 230 13.47 -7.84 18.09
CA TYR A 230 12.71 -9.03 18.44
C TYR A 230 13.48 -10.32 18.13
N ASN A 231 13.14 -11.36 18.88
CA ASN A 231 13.69 -12.70 18.76
C ASN A 231 12.55 -13.73 18.77
N ILE A 232 12.48 -14.58 17.74
CA ILE A 232 11.49 -15.64 17.63
C ILE A 232 12.16 -16.97 17.99
N LYS A 233 11.69 -17.62 19.06
CA LYS A 233 12.17 -18.94 19.53
C LYS A 233 13.67 -18.98 19.88
N GLY A 234 14.21 -17.92 20.50
CA GLY A 234 15.61 -17.89 20.95
C GLY A 234 16.65 -17.95 19.83
N LYS A 235 16.28 -17.54 18.61
CA LYS A 235 17.17 -17.43 17.45
C LYS A 235 17.97 -16.12 17.49
N LYS A 236 18.40 -15.63 16.32
CA LYS A 236 19.07 -14.32 16.16
C LYS A 236 18.09 -13.17 16.40
N TRP A 237 18.52 -12.17 17.17
CA TRP A 237 17.82 -10.89 17.31
C TRP A 237 17.72 -10.18 15.95
N ARG A 238 16.55 -9.61 15.67
CA ARG A 238 16.26 -8.87 14.43
C ARG A 238 15.73 -7.49 14.78
N THR A 239 16.05 -6.52 13.95
CA THR A 239 15.48 -5.18 14.04
C THR A 239 14.17 -5.16 13.25
N GLY A 240 13.07 -4.73 13.88
CA GLY A 240 11.80 -4.56 13.18
C GLY A 240 11.69 -3.18 12.54
N GLN A 241 10.98 -3.09 11.42
CA GLN A 241 10.62 -1.80 10.84
C GLN A 241 9.68 -1.07 11.80
N ARG A 242 10.10 0.13 12.22
CA ARG A 242 9.35 0.95 13.17
C ARG A 242 7.97 1.29 12.58
N LEU A 243 6.93 0.99 13.34
CA LEU A 243 5.58 1.40 13.03
C LEU A 243 5.37 2.88 13.34
N PRO A 244 4.43 3.56 12.64
CA PRO A 244 4.00 4.90 13.00
C PRO A 244 3.60 4.97 14.46
N GLU A 245 3.83 6.13 15.08
CA GLU A 245 3.43 6.36 16.46
C GLU A 245 1.91 6.24 16.57
N VAL A 246 1.45 5.29 17.38
CA VAL A 246 0.04 5.15 17.72
C VAL A 246 -0.19 5.97 18.97
N GLN A 247 -1.15 6.89 18.92
CA GLN A 247 -1.70 7.51 20.12
C GLN A 247 -2.49 6.44 20.89
N LEU A 248 -1.76 5.59 21.61
CA LEU A 248 -2.32 4.86 22.74
C LEU A 248 -2.60 5.94 23.78
N ASP A 249 -3.87 6.11 24.17
CA ASP A 249 -4.36 7.21 25.01
C ASP A 249 -3.26 7.79 25.91
N ASN A 250 -3.00 9.09 25.79
CA ASN A 250 -2.02 9.85 26.59
C ASN A 250 -2.21 9.72 28.11
N ALA A 251 -3.24 8.98 28.57
CA ALA A 251 -3.57 8.64 29.93
C ALA A 251 -2.40 8.13 30.79
N TYR A 252 -1.30 7.66 30.17
CA TYR A 252 -0.14 7.17 30.91
C TYR A 252 1.11 8.06 30.83
N GLY A 253 1.17 9.04 29.91
CA GLY A 253 2.40 9.84 29.71
C GLY A 253 3.63 9.01 29.33
N ILE A 254 3.43 7.86 28.66
CA ILE A 254 4.48 6.90 28.28
C ILE A 254 4.68 6.93 26.77
N SER A 255 5.95 6.97 26.33
CA SER A 255 6.32 6.82 24.92
C SER A 255 6.47 5.35 24.54
N PHE A 256 6.16 5.01 23.29
CA PHE A 256 6.22 3.65 22.77
C PHE A 256 7.06 3.55 21.50
N VAL A 257 7.67 2.38 21.31
CA VAL A 257 8.18 1.95 20.00
C VAL A 257 7.42 0.70 19.57
N GLY A 258 6.92 0.71 18.34
CA GLY A 258 6.13 -0.38 17.77
C GLY A 258 6.79 -1.02 16.56
N VAL A 259 6.64 -2.34 16.40
CA VAL A 259 7.04 -3.07 15.18
C VAL A 259 5.99 -4.09 14.78
N GLU A 260 5.95 -4.39 13.48
CA GLU A 260 5.21 -5.52 12.94
C GLU A 260 6.11 -6.75 12.86
N ILE A 261 5.63 -7.87 13.39
CA ILE A 261 6.40 -9.11 13.48
C ILE A 261 5.69 -10.19 12.65
N PRO A 262 6.31 -10.70 11.58
CA PRO A 262 5.72 -11.73 10.72
C PRO A 262 5.80 -13.11 11.38
N LEU A 263 4.99 -13.31 12.41
CA LEU A 263 4.91 -14.55 13.18
C LEU A 263 3.66 -15.33 12.79
N THR A 264 3.80 -16.60 12.40
CA THR A 264 2.66 -17.48 12.03
C THR A 264 2.12 -18.30 13.22
N GLN A 265 2.95 -18.56 14.21
CA GLN A 265 2.60 -19.33 15.40
C GLN A 265 3.36 -18.81 16.63
N LEU A 266 2.65 -18.56 17.72
CA LEU A 266 3.27 -18.19 18.98
C LEU A 266 3.82 -19.45 19.67
N LYS A 267 5.14 -19.49 19.87
CA LYS A 267 5.77 -20.39 20.84
C LYS A 267 6.45 -19.55 21.91
N GLN A 268 7.41 -18.75 21.48
CA GLN A 268 8.07 -17.76 22.31
C GLN A 268 8.53 -16.62 21.41
N LEU A 269 8.25 -15.40 21.84
CA LEU A 269 8.71 -14.17 21.21
C LEU A 269 9.32 -13.30 22.32
N GLN A 270 10.50 -12.75 22.07
CA GLN A 270 11.10 -11.76 22.95
C GLN A 270 11.25 -10.44 22.21
N CYS A 271 11.01 -9.33 22.89
CA CYS A 271 11.11 -7.99 22.33
C CYS A 271 11.87 -7.08 23.30
N VAL A 272 12.70 -6.16 22.78
CA VAL A 272 13.42 -5.17 23.59
C VAL A 272 13.66 -3.91 22.79
N ALA A 273 13.42 -2.76 23.40
CA ALA A 273 13.73 -1.47 22.80
C ALA A 273 15.16 -1.06 23.14
N VAL A 274 15.90 -0.68 22.10
CA VAL A 274 17.23 -0.08 22.20
C VAL A 274 17.20 1.32 21.59
N ALA A 275 17.95 2.24 22.17
CA ALA A 275 18.29 3.50 21.53
C ALA A 275 19.64 3.35 20.82
N ARG A 276 19.72 3.91 19.63
CA ARG A 276 20.96 4.00 18.84
C ARG A 276 20.97 5.30 18.04
N HIS A 277 22.12 5.69 17.54
CA HIS A 277 22.17 6.83 16.61
C HIS A 277 21.46 6.49 15.29
N PRO A 278 20.88 7.48 14.59
CA PRO A 278 20.38 7.31 13.23
C PRO A 278 21.44 6.67 12.35
N ARG A 279 21.01 5.77 11.45
CA ARG A 279 21.88 5.09 10.51
C ARG A 279 21.51 5.50 9.10
N ASP A 280 22.50 5.84 8.32
CA ASP A 280 22.34 6.03 6.88
C ASP A 280 22.56 4.68 6.21
N GLU A 281 21.50 4.13 5.63
CA GLU A 281 21.54 2.83 4.96
C GLU A 281 21.67 3.04 3.46
N THR A 282 22.66 2.39 2.85
CA THR A 282 22.89 2.43 1.40
C THR A 282 23.08 1.02 0.88
N GLU A 283 22.34 0.68 -0.16
CA GLU A 283 22.50 -0.59 -0.88
C GLU A 283 23.71 -0.52 -1.82
N VAL A 284 24.54 -1.56 -1.77
CA VAL A 284 25.70 -1.79 -2.63
C VAL A 284 25.55 -3.16 -3.30
N ASP A 285 25.66 -3.19 -4.62
CA ASP A 285 25.58 -4.40 -5.43
C ASP A 285 26.96 -4.97 -5.77
N GLU A 286 26.98 -6.02 -6.59
CA GLU A 286 28.22 -6.67 -7.05
C GLU A 286 29.09 -5.76 -7.94
N GLY A 287 28.52 -4.71 -8.53
CA GLY A 287 29.24 -3.73 -9.33
C GLY A 287 30.10 -2.78 -8.48
N GLY A 288 29.92 -2.80 -7.16
CA GLY A 288 30.54 -1.85 -6.26
C GLY A 288 29.83 -0.50 -6.27
N LYS A 289 30.19 0.36 -5.33
CA LYS A 289 29.58 1.69 -5.20
C LYS A 289 30.47 2.62 -4.39
N GLU A 290 30.49 3.87 -4.83
CA GLU A 290 31.03 4.98 -4.04
C GLU A 290 29.88 5.89 -3.59
N PHE A 291 29.88 6.29 -2.33
CA PHE A 291 28.86 7.21 -1.82
C PHE A 291 29.32 7.98 -0.58
N GLU A 292 28.65 9.11 -0.34
CA GLU A 292 28.76 9.90 0.88
C GLU A 292 27.54 9.60 1.77
N PRO A 293 27.72 9.28 3.06
CA PRO A 293 26.62 9.17 4.00
C PRO A 293 25.90 10.52 4.17
N GLU A 294 24.57 10.50 4.20
CA GLU A 294 23.77 11.73 4.33
C GLU A 294 24.05 12.48 5.64
N GLY A 295 24.25 11.74 6.74
CA GLY A 295 24.54 12.26 8.07
C GLY A 295 25.97 12.80 8.22
N ASP A 296 26.89 12.47 7.31
CA ASP A 296 28.23 13.05 7.30
C ASP A 296 28.89 13.03 5.92
N ARG A 297 28.79 14.16 5.22
CA ARG A 297 29.40 14.35 3.91
C ARG A 297 30.90 14.60 3.98
N ASN A 298 31.51 14.65 5.18
CA ASN A 298 32.96 14.73 5.34
C ASN A 298 33.66 13.38 5.18
N ILE A 299 32.91 12.31 4.90
CA ILE A 299 33.47 11.00 4.58
C ILE A 299 32.90 10.46 3.28
N LYS A 300 33.71 9.65 2.58
CA LYS A 300 33.29 8.94 1.39
C LYS A 300 33.70 7.47 1.53
N LEU A 301 32.74 6.59 1.28
CA LEU A 301 32.93 5.15 1.26
C LEU A 301 33.06 4.67 -0.18
N LYS A 302 34.03 3.79 -0.42
CA LYS A 302 34.26 3.19 -1.74
C LYS A 302 34.36 1.68 -1.62
N PHE A 303 33.37 1.01 -2.21
CA PHE A 303 33.35 -0.44 -2.32
C PHE A 303 33.67 -0.81 -3.77
N PRO A 304 34.78 -1.54 -4.04
CA PRO A 304 35.11 -1.93 -5.40
C PRO A 304 34.12 -2.97 -5.94
N PRO A 305 34.11 -3.19 -7.27
CA PRO A 305 33.40 -4.33 -7.85
C PRO A 305 33.80 -5.63 -7.18
N ALA A 306 32.83 -6.54 -7.00
CA ALA A 306 32.96 -7.80 -6.28
C ALA A 306 33.29 -7.69 -4.78
N ALA A 307 33.20 -6.49 -4.17
CA ALA A 307 33.29 -6.34 -2.71
C ALA A 307 32.25 -7.20 -1.97
N PHE A 308 31.07 -7.38 -2.57
CA PHE A 308 30.03 -8.27 -2.07
C PHE A 308 29.59 -9.24 -3.18
N SER A 309 29.16 -10.45 -2.80
CA SER A 309 28.66 -11.48 -3.71
C SER A 309 27.15 -11.36 -3.99
N GLY A 310 26.58 -10.20 -3.75
CA GLY A 310 25.15 -9.93 -3.84
C GLY A 310 24.80 -8.59 -3.20
N MET A 311 23.54 -8.18 -3.33
CA MET A 311 23.06 -6.93 -2.74
C MET A 311 23.29 -6.92 -1.22
N THR A 312 23.96 -5.88 -0.75
CA THR A 312 24.33 -5.72 0.66
C THR A 312 23.97 -4.34 1.15
N THR A 313 23.29 -4.27 2.29
CA THR A 313 23.04 -3.01 2.98
C THR A 313 24.26 -2.62 3.81
N VAL A 314 24.80 -1.44 3.53
CA VAL A 314 25.84 -0.78 4.32
C VAL A 314 25.19 0.31 5.16
N ALA A 315 25.31 0.20 6.48
CA ALA A 315 24.77 1.15 7.43
C ALA A 315 25.90 1.96 8.08
N THR A 316 25.82 3.28 7.95
CA THR A 316 26.82 4.22 8.49
C THR A 316 26.23 5.05 9.62
N VAL A 317 27.03 5.26 10.67
CA VAL A 317 26.71 6.13 11.80
C VAL A 317 27.89 7.08 11.98
N SER A 318 27.63 8.39 11.96
CA SER A 318 28.61 9.41 12.33
C SER A 318 28.10 10.21 13.53
N VAL A 319 28.92 10.27 14.59
CA VAL A 319 28.61 10.99 15.82
C VAL A 319 29.78 11.91 16.16
N PRO A 320 29.60 13.24 16.12
CA PRO A 320 30.64 14.18 16.53
C PRO A 320 31.04 13.94 17.98
N TRP A 321 32.33 13.84 18.27
CA TRP A 321 32.79 13.80 19.66
C TRP A 321 32.64 15.16 20.32
N THR A 322 32.04 15.17 21.52
CA THR A 322 32.05 16.35 22.37
C THR A 322 33.37 16.42 23.16
N GLN A 323 33.67 17.60 23.71
CA GLN A 323 34.83 17.76 24.60
C GLN A 323 34.72 16.83 25.82
N ASN A 324 33.50 16.57 26.30
CA ASN A 324 33.27 15.65 27.41
C ASN A 324 33.55 14.20 27.01
N ASP A 325 33.25 13.80 25.77
CA ASP A 325 33.57 12.46 25.28
C ASP A 325 35.07 12.23 25.21
N ILE A 326 35.84 13.22 24.72
CA ILE A 326 37.32 13.20 24.74
C ILE A 326 37.83 13.08 26.17
N ILE A 327 37.33 13.92 27.08
CA ILE A 327 37.73 13.91 28.51
C ILE A 327 37.41 12.58 29.17
N ASN A 328 36.27 11.96 28.84
CA ASN A 328 35.90 10.67 29.43
C ASN A 328 36.72 9.53 28.83
N ALA A 329 36.94 9.52 27.52
CA ALA A 329 37.75 8.50 26.84
C ALA A 329 39.22 8.55 27.28
N SER A 330 39.79 9.74 27.50
CA SER A 330 41.17 9.92 28.02
C SER A 330 41.35 9.44 29.46
N LYS A 331 40.27 9.35 30.26
CA LYS A 331 40.33 8.75 31.60
C LYS A 331 40.43 7.23 31.54
N THR A 332 39.83 6.60 30.53
CA THR A 332 39.78 5.13 30.39
C THR A 332 40.88 4.57 29.49
N HIS A 333 41.33 5.35 28.51
CA HIS A 333 42.32 4.96 27.50
C HIS A 333 43.57 5.83 27.61
N LYS A 334 44.70 5.23 28.03
CA LYS A 334 45.96 5.96 28.22
C LYS A 334 46.46 6.59 26.92
N GLU A 335 46.24 5.91 25.80
CA GLU A 335 46.56 6.35 24.45
C GLU A 335 45.83 7.63 24.03
N LEU A 336 44.70 7.97 24.68
CA LEU A 336 43.92 9.17 24.39
C LEU A 336 44.24 10.37 25.29
N GLN A 337 45.15 10.24 26.25
CA GLN A 337 45.42 11.30 27.24
C GLN A 337 45.93 12.61 26.64
N ASN A 338 46.61 12.54 25.50
CA ASN A 338 47.17 13.72 24.82
C ASN A 338 46.29 14.22 23.66
N ILE A 339 45.14 13.60 23.43
CA ILE A 339 44.21 14.02 22.37
C ILE A 339 43.46 15.26 22.82
N LYS A 340 43.71 16.39 22.14
CA LYS A 340 43.06 17.68 22.44
C LYS A 340 41.76 17.88 21.70
N THR A 341 41.66 17.31 20.50
CA THR A 341 40.52 17.41 19.60
C THR A 341 40.31 16.06 18.92
N ALA A 342 39.05 15.72 18.68
CA ALA A 342 38.67 14.52 17.95
C ALA A 342 37.70 14.87 16.83
N GLY A 343 37.68 13.99 15.82
CA GLY A 343 36.72 14.03 14.74
C GLY A 343 35.33 13.57 15.17
N SER A 344 34.62 12.96 14.25
CA SER A 344 33.44 12.16 14.55
C SER A 344 33.85 10.71 14.81
N TYR A 345 33.13 10.03 15.69
CA TYR A 345 33.09 8.57 15.72
C TYR A 345 32.32 8.10 14.50
N ILE A 346 32.93 7.22 13.71
CA ILE A 346 32.32 6.65 12.52
C ILE A 346 32.21 5.15 12.73
N ASN A 347 30.99 4.62 12.65
CA ASN A 347 30.74 3.18 12.65
C ASN A 347 30.12 2.80 11.30
N ILE A 348 30.76 1.85 10.63
CA ILE A 348 30.31 1.29 9.36
C ILE A 348 30.03 -0.18 9.61
N SER A 349 28.81 -0.60 9.31
CA SER A 349 28.37 -1.97 9.46
C SER A 349 27.79 -2.48 8.14
N CYS A 350 28.24 -3.65 7.72
CA CYS A 350 27.77 -4.31 6.50
C CYS A 350 26.97 -5.55 6.89
N GLU A 351 25.87 -5.83 6.18
CA GLU A 351 25.09 -7.06 6.40
C GLU A 351 25.91 -8.31 6.07
N ASN A 352 26.71 -8.23 5.01
CA ASN A 352 27.60 -9.29 4.54
C ASN A 352 29.07 -8.92 4.74
N SER A 353 29.94 -9.93 4.87
CA SER A 353 31.38 -9.74 4.88
C SER A 353 31.88 -9.25 3.53
N THR A 354 32.91 -8.40 3.53
CA THR A 354 33.57 -7.95 2.31
C THR A 354 34.50 -9.04 1.76
N ASN A 355 34.52 -9.21 0.44
CA ASN A 355 35.43 -10.11 -0.28
C ASN A 355 36.67 -9.38 -0.83
N ALA A 356 36.68 -8.05 -0.74
CA ALA A 356 37.75 -7.18 -1.23
C ALA A 356 37.99 -6.02 -0.24
N ASP A 357 39.16 -5.41 -0.34
CA ASP A 357 39.50 -4.19 0.41
C ASP A 357 38.58 -3.05 -0.02
N SER A 358 38.06 -2.30 0.95
CA SER A 358 37.16 -1.17 0.73
C SER A 358 37.79 0.08 1.34
N ASP A 359 37.63 1.23 0.69
CA ASP A 359 38.27 2.47 1.11
C ASP A 359 37.30 3.36 1.89
N LEU A 360 37.81 3.96 2.95
CA LEU A 360 37.18 5.05 3.69
C LEU A 360 38.04 6.30 3.53
N GLU A 361 37.52 7.29 2.81
CA GLU A 361 38.15 8.60 2.69
C GLU A 361 37.56 9.55 3.74
N ILE A 362 38.42 10.10 4.60
CA ILE A 362 38.04 11.11 5.58
C ILE A 362 38.63 12.45 5.16
N TYR A 363 37.76 13.40 4.79
CA TYR A 363 38.21 14.73 4.39
C TYR A 363 38.66 15.52 5.60
N ASN A 364 39.98 15.69 5.72
CA ASN A 364 40.56 16.47 6.79
C ASN A 364 40.51 17.97 6.48
N LEU A 365 39.35 18.57 6.68
CA LEU A 365 39.18 20.02 6.58
C LEU A 365 39.99 20.77 7.67
N GLY A 366 40.56 20.05 8.64
CA GLY A 366 41.21 20.50 9.88
C GLY A 366 42.56 21.20 9.73
N TRP A 367 43.45 20.70 8.86
CA TRP A 367 44.89 20.90 9.03
C TRP A 367 45.57 21.91 8.11
N GLU A 368 44.94 22.33 7.01
CA GLU A 368 45.66 23.11 6.00
C GLU A 368 45.82 24.60 6.32
N VAL A 369 45.17 25.10 7.38
CA VAL A 369 45.32 26.50 7.80
C VAL A 369 46.76 26.80 8.27
N ASP A 370 47.48 25.81 8.82
CA ASP A 370 48.85 25.99 9.33
C ASP A 370 49.93 26.04 8.23
N LYS A 371 49.63 25.65 6.99
CA LYS A 371 50.61 25.77 5.89
C LYS A 371 50.65 27.15 5.25
N SER A 372 49.68 28.02 5.56
CA SER A 372 49.68 29.41 5.12
C SER A 372 50.48 30.31 6.08
N ILE A 373 51.75 29.99 6.29
CA ILE A 373 52.72 30.88 6.93
C ILE A 373 52.85 32.13 6.04
N GLY A 374 51.96 33.12 6.24
CA GLY A 374 51.94 34.37 5.48
C GLY A 374 50.57 35.05 5.29
N LYS A 375 49.44 34.35 5.42
CA LYS A 375 48.11 35.00 5.31
C LYS A 375 47.61 35.44 6.69
N ARG A 376 47.15 36.69 6.83
CA ARG A 376 46.57 37.19 8.10
C ARG A 376 45.36 36.34 8.49
N HIS A 377 45.32 35.88 9.75
CA HIS A 377 44.16 35.25 10.36
C HIS A 377 43.03 36.29 10.59
N THR A 378 42.23 36.54 9.57
CA THR A 378 41.06 37.42 9.69
C THR A 378 39.96 36.78 10.54
N LEU A 379 39.05 37.60 11.06
CA LEU A 379 37.91 37.13 11.84
C LEU A 379 37.03 36.17 11.00
N ASN A 380 36.82 36.50 9.71
CA ASN A 380 36.01 35.71 8.79
C ASN A 380 36.64 34.35 8.51
N ARG A 381 37.94 34.30 8.20
CA ARG A 381 38.65 33.02 7.96
C ARG A 381 38.71 32.14 9.20
N GLU A 382 38.93 32.72 10.38
CA GLU A 382 38.86 31.96 11.63
C GLU A 382 37.45 31.40 11.88
N THR A 383 36.42 32.18 11.57
CA THR A 383 35.02 31.75 11.67
C THR A 383 34.73 30.59 10.72
N LEU A 384 35.06 30.72 9.43
CA LEU A 384 34.87 29.65 8.43
C LEU A 384 35.63 28.39 8.82
N SER A 385 36.87 28.51 9.30
CA SER A 385 37.66 27.35 9.78
C SER A 385 36.99 26.62 10.95
N ARG A 386 36.28 27.33 11.83
CA ARG A 386 35.49 26.72 12.91
C ARG A 386 34.14 26.15 12.43
N CYS A 387 33.63 26.60 11.29
CA CYS A 387 32.35 26.18 10.71
C CYS A 387 32.45 25.15 9.58
N LYS A 388 33.63 24.90 9.01
CA LYS A 388 33.85 24.07 7.81
C LYS A 388 33.05 22.78 7.72
N ARG A 389 33.10 21.93 8.75
CA ARG A 389 32.37 20.64 8.77
C ARG A 389 30.86 20.85 8.74
N TRP A 390 30.38 21.87 9.44
CA TRP A 390 28.97 22.23 9.45
C TRP A 390 28.51 22.70 8.07
N ILE A 391 29.30 23.56 7.41
CA ILE A 391 29.02 24.06 6.06
C ILE A 391 28.95 22.88 5.08
N VAL A 392 29.95 21.99 5.09
CA VAL A 392 29.98 20.83 4.18
C VAL A 392 28.77 19.91 4.36
N ASN A 393 28.30 19.71 5.59
CA ASN A 393 27.17 18.82 5.85
C ASN A 393 25.80 19.47 5.61
N ASN A 394 25.67 20.79 5.74
CA ASN A 394 24.35 21.45 5.81
C ASN A 394 24.06 22.41 4.66
N MET A 395 25.06 22.80 3.87
CA MET A 395 24.85 23.71 2.75
C MET A 395 24.27 22.99 1.54
N ASN A 396 23.34 23.63 0.85
CA ASN A 396 22.84 23.23 -0.46
C ASN A 396 23.38 24.16 -1.56
N PRO A 397 24.36 23.73 -2.35
CA PRO A 397 24.95 24.56 -3.39
C PRO A 397 24.06 24.67 -4.64
N ASP A 398 23.08 23.76 -4.79
CA ASP A 398 22.16 23.72 -5.92
C ASP A 398 20.88 24.55 -5.67
N ASP A 399 20.84 25.31 -4.58
CA ASP A 399 19.78 26.27 -4.30
C ASP A 399 19.93 27.48 -5.23
N SER A 400 18.96 27.69 -6.12
CA SER A 400 19.02 28.77 -7.13
C SER A 400 19.07 30.17 -6.52
N ASP A 401 18.62 30.31 -5.26
CA ASP A 401 18.63 31.58 -4.54
C ASP A 401 20.00 31.86 -3.89
N LEU A 402 20.89 30.86 -3.88
CA LEU A 402 22.27 31.03 -3.46
C LEU A 402 23.07 31.64 -4.62
N GLN A 403 23.12 32.97 -4.66
CA GLN A 403 23.80 33.75 -5.71
C GLN A 403 25.33 33.62 -5.62
N LEU A 404 25.87 32.48 -6.05
CA LEU A 404 27.32 32.20 -6.01
C LEU A 404 28.11 33.05 -7.03
N ASP A 405 27.47 33.46 -8.12
CA ASP A 405 28.07 34.30 -9.16
C ASP A 405 28.40 35.73 -8.68
N ASP A 406 27.78 36.17 -7.57
CA ASP A 406 28.11 37.45 -6.93
C ASP A 406 29.38 37.37 -6.06
N VAL A 407 29.85 36.14 -5.78
CA VAL A 407 30.97 35.85 -4.88
C VAL A 407 32.18 35.32 -5.65
N PHE A 408 31.96 34.51 -6.67
CA PHE A 408 33.00 33.81 -7.43
C PHE A 408 32.99 34.16 -8.91
N GLU A 409 34.11 33.90 -9.59
CA GLU A 409 34.23 34.09 -11.03
C GLU A 409 33.30 33.15 -11.81
N SER A 410 32.87 33.56 -13.02
CA SER A 410 31.85 32.83 -13.79
C SER A 410 32.24 31.40 -14.20
N ASP A 411 33.53 31.11 -14.31
CA ASP A 411 34.06 29.77 -14.60
C ASP A 411 34.01 28.83 -13.38
N PHE A 412 33.88 29.38 -12.17
CA PHE A 412 33.69 28.61 -10.94
C PHE A 412 32.38 27.82 -10.98
N ALA A 413 31.29 28.42 -11.49
CA ALA A 413 29.99 27.76 -11.59
C ALA A 413 30.07 26.54 -12.53
N GLU A 414 30.75 26.65 -13.67
CA GLU A 414 30.99 25.53 -14.57
C GLU A 414 31.80 24.41 -13.89
N GLU A 415 32.84 24.78 -13.14
CA GLU A 415 33.64 23.81 -12.39
C GLU A 415 32.82 23.11 -11.29
N LEU A 416 31.96 23.84 -10.60
CA LEU A 416 31.10 23.30 -9.54
C LEU A 416 30.13 22.25 -10.08
N MET A 417 29.62 22.46 -11.30
CA MET A 417 28.72 21.53 -11.98
C MET A 417 29.43 20.22 -12.40
N THR A 418 30.76 20.20 -12.47
CA THR A 418 31.52 18.96 -12.73
C THR A 418 31.62 18.04 -11.51
N LYS A 419 31.31 18.53 -10.29
CA LYS A 419 31.41 17.73 -9.06
C LYS A 419 30.21 16.81 -8.90
N SER A 420 30.48 15.54 -8.59
CA SER A 420 29.46 14.48 -8.54
C SER A 420 28.57 14.50 -7.30
N THR A 421 29.07 14.96 -6.15
CA THR A 421 28.33 14.92 -4.89
C THR A 421 28.12 16.31 -4.31
N GLN A 422 27.10 16.44 -3.45
CA GLN A 422 26.86 17.68 -2.73
C GLN A 422 28.01 18.02 -1.76
N GLY A 423 28.64 17.01 -1.14
CA GLY A 423 29.83 17.20 -0.32
C GLY A 423 31.01 17.76 -1.13
N ASP A 424 31.25 17.26 -2.33
CA ASP A 424 32.33 17.74 -3.21
C ASP A 424 32.10 19.21 -3.61
N LYS A 425 30.88 19.56 -4.00
CA LYS A 425 30.49 20.95 -4.29
C LYS A 425 30.73 21.86 -3.09
N ASN A 426 30.25 21.46 -1.91
CA ASN A 426 30.39 22.24 -0.69
C ASN A 426 31.86 22.42 -0.28
N ARG A 427 32.68 21.37 -0.41
CA ARG A 427 34.13 21.46 -0.18
C ARG A 427 34.79 22.41 -1.16
N ARG A 428 34.44 22.36 -2.45
CA ARG A 428 35.01 23.26 -3.47
C ARG A 428 34.70 24.73 -3.14
N ILE A 429 33.45 25.05 -2.79
CA ILE A 429 33.04 26.39 -2.33
C ILE A 429 33.85 26.81 -1.10
N LEU A 430 33.98 25.93 -0.10
CA LEU A 430 34.74 26.24 1.09
C LEU A 430 36.22 26.54 0.78
N TYR A 431 36.86 25.76 -0.09
CA TYR A 431 38.24 26.01 -0.50
C TYR A 431 38.38 27.36 -1.21
N GLU A 432 37.44 27.72 -2.08
CA GLU A 432 37.44 29.01 -2.76
C GLU A 432 37.29 30.16 -1.76
N LEU A 433 36.31 30.09 -0.85
CA LEU A 433 36.10 31.10 0.20
C LEU A 433 37.32 31.30 1.11
N MET A 434 38.06 30.23 1.39
CA MET A 434 39.26 30.31 2.21
C MET A 434 40.39 31.09 1.51
N GLU A 435 40.38 31.12 0.18
CA GLU A 435 41.31 31.87 -0.66
C GLU A 435 40.82 33.30 -0.97
N SER A 436 39.50 33.55 -0.98
CA SER A 436 38.86 34.85 -1.19
C SER A 436 39.17 35.90 -0.10
N ASP A 437 38.82 37.16 -0.37
CA ASP A 437 38.92 38.25 0.60
C ASP A 437 37.74 38.29 1.60
N ASP A 438 37.87 39.10 2.66
CA ASP A 438 36.85 39.18 3.71
C ASP A 438 35.51 39.74 3.20
N ALA A 439 35.52 40.59 2.15
CA ALA A 439 34.31 41.17 1.59
C ALA A 439 33.50 40.10 0.83
N SER A 440 34.16 39.28 0.01
CA SER A 440 33.53 38.12 -0.64
C SER A 440 32.94 37.15 0.39
N ILE A 441 33.63 36.91 1.51
CA ILE A 441 33.10 36.05 2.58
C ILE A 441 31.85 36.67 3.21
N ASP A 442 31.84 37.98 3.45
CA ASP A 442 30.67 38.66 4.03
C ASP A 442 29.48 38.64 3.06
N THR A 443 29.71 38.90 1.75
CA THR A 443 28.69 38.75 0.70
C THR A 443 28.15 37.33 0.63
N PHE A 444 29.01 36.32 0.72
CA PHE A 444 28.58 34.92 0.75
C PHE A 444 27.67 34.62 1.96
N VAL A 445 28.02 35.13 3.14
CA VAL A 445 27.19 34.95 4.35
C VAL A 445 25.85 35.69 4.22
N GLU A 446 25.81 36.85 3.59
CA GLU A 446 24.57 37.59 3.29
C GLU A 446 23.66 36.83 2.31
N ASN A 447 24.24 36.25 1.26
CA ASN A 447 23.52 35.40 0.30
C ASN A 447 22.97 34.13 1.00
N LEU A 448 23.74 33.54 1.92
CA LEU A 448 23.26 32.46 2.77
C LEU A 448 22.16 32.90 3.73
N SER A 449 22.19 34.12 4.28
CA SER A 449 21.13 34.61 5.17
C SER A 449 19.78 34.68 4.46
N SER A 450 19.78 34.92 3.14
CA SER A 450 18.58 35.00 2.31
C SER A 450 18.08 33.63 1.86
N SER A 451 18.98 32.74 1.43
CA SER A 451 18.63 31.41 0.88
C SER A 451 18.57 30.31 1.95
N GLN A 452 19.55 30.27 2.85
CA GLN A 452 19.79 29.19 3.81
C GLN A 452 20.06 29.73 5.23
N PRO A 453 19.05 30.35 5.88
CA PRO A 453 19.23 31.11 7.12
C PRO A 453 19.82 30.28 8.27
N ASN A 454 19.48 29.00 8.36
CA ASN A 454 20.03 28.10 9.39
C ASN A 454 21.56 27.96 9.31
N VAL A 455 22.12 27.98 8.10
CA VAL A 455 23.58 27.89 7.87
C VAL A 455 24.23 29.23 8.21
N ALA A 456 23.65 30.33 7.73
CA ALA A 456 24.13 31.67 8.02
C ALA A 456 24.14 32.01 9.52
N ASP A 457 23.03 31.71 10.22
CA ASP A 457 22.90 31.94 11.66
C ASP A 457 23.98 31.21 12.45
N LYS A 458 24.32 29.99 12.04
CA LYS A 458 25.41 29.23 12.65
C LYS A 458 26.76 29.92 12.46
N ILE A 459 27.04 30.40 11.25
CA ILE A 459 28.28 31.11 10.92
C ILE A 459 28.37 32.41 11.74
N LEU A 460 27.31 33.22 11.76
CA LEU A 460 27.25 34.47 12.51
C LEU A 460 27.38 34.25 14.03
N ALA A 461 26.74 33.22 14.58
CA ALA A 461 26.87 32.86 15.99
C ALA A 461 28.31 32.47 16.35
N VAL A 462 29.02 31.77 15.45
CA VAL A 462 30.44 31.46 15.63
C VAL A 462 31.30 32.72 15.47
N LYS A 463 31.00 33.59 14.49
CA LYS A 463 31.71 34.87 14.27
C LYS A 463 31.70 35.73 15.53
N SER A 464 30.53 35.89 16.15
CA SER A 464 30.38 36.61 17.43
C SER A 464 31.23 35.99 18.55
N LYS A 465 31.26 34.66 18.67
CA LYS A 465 32.09 33.97 19.67
C LYS A 465 33.58 34.16 19.43
N VAL A 466 34.03 34.11 18.18
CA VAL A 466 35.43 34.36 17.83
C VAL A 466 35.82 35.79 18.17
N GLN A 467 34.97 36.75 17.79
CA GLN A 467 35.19 38.17 18.08
C GLN A 467 35.31 38.44 19.58
N ASN A 468 34.47 37.82 20.40
CA ASN A 468 34.52 37.97 21.87
C ASN A 468 35.71 37.25 22.54
N SER A 469 36.39 36.35 21.81
CA SER A 469 37.56 35.62 22.31
C SER A 469 38.91 36.24 21.94
N ARG A 470 38.89 37.27 21.08
CA ARG A 470 40.03 38.13 20.75
C ARG A 470 40.01 39.36 21.65
#